data_AF-A0A842NZW5-F1
#
_entry.id   AF-A0A842NZW5-F1
#
_cell.length_a   1.000
_cell.length_b   1.000
_cell.length_c   1.000
_cell.angle_alpha   90.00
_cell.angle_beta   90.00
_cell.angle_gamma   90.00
#
_symmetry.space_group_name_H-M   'P 1'
#
loop_
_entity.id
_entity.type
_entity.pdbx_description
1 polymer ?
#
loop_
_entity_poly.entity_id
_entity_poly.type
_entity_poly.pdbx_seq_one_letter_code
_entity_poly.pdbx_strand_id
1 'polypeptide(L)'
;MKHGELGKVVDGFPEILPVRERAEILDRVLADRLENVLPTAMRESGLDMWLIICQEDDLDPVYETMIPMDTWCPILQILIFYDSGPEEGIERINLSFTDTKELYDRPWPGRSHHSAQWEMLRALVEERDPQRIGINTGSIQWAAGGLTHNLYMQLVDALPQRYVDRLESAEPCATRWLATLTDVEISQYDDIVKVAHALIAECYSRTA
;
A
#
# COMPACT_ATOMS: atom_id res chain seq x y z
N MET A 1 20.05 2.04 19.90
CA MET A 1 20.71 2.84 18.84
C MET A 1 19.94 4.14 18.72
N LYS A 2 20.62 5.30 18.75
CA LYS A 2 19.98 6.61 18.74
C LYS A 2 19.20 6.76 17.43
N HIS A 3 17.89 6.95 17.55
CA HIS A 3 16.99 7.11 16.41
C HIS A 3 17.40 8.35 15.62
N GLY A 4 17.52 8.22 14.31
CA GLY A 4 17.89 9.32 13.42
C GLY A 4 16.82 10.40 13.49
N GLU A 5 17.12 11.49 14.21
CA GLU A 5 16.45 12.76 13.97
C GLU A 5 16.78 13.17 12.54
N LEU A 6 15.78 13.15 11.67
CA LEU A 6 15.86 13.80 10.37
C LEU A 6 16.18 15.29 10.61
N GLY A 7 17.02 15.89 9.76
CA GLY A 7 17.30 17.33 9.82
C GLY A 7 18.43 17.78 10.75
N LYS A 8 19.32 16.89 11.22
CA LYS A 8 20.59 17.33 11.80
C LYS A 8 21.40 18.11 10.77
N VAL A 9 21.93 19.27 11.15
CA VAL A 9 22.74 20.09 10.25
C VAL A 9 24.19 19.62 10.33
N VAL A 10 24.76 19.21 9.20
CA VAL A 10 26.17 18.85 9.02
C VAL A 10 26.77 19.83 8.02
N ASP A 11 27.83 20.53 8.42
CA ASP A 11 28.51 21.54 7.60
C ASP A 11 27.59 22.63 7.01
N GLY A 12 26.54 23.00 7.74
CA GLY A 12 25.57 24.02 7.31
C GLY A 12 24.45 23.52 6.41
N PHE A 13 24.43 22.22 6.06
CA PHE A 13 23.40 21.59 5.26
C PHE A 13 22.66 20.49 6.05
N PRO A 14 21.33 20.30 5.88
CA PRO A 14 20.62 19.22 6.55
C PRO A 14 21.08 17.83 6.08
N GLU A 15 21.39 16.95 7.02
CA GLU A 15 21.85 15.58 6.77
C GLU A 15 20.83 14.78 5.97
N ILE A 16 21.27 14.20 4.85
CA ILE A 16 20.46 13.29 4.04
C ILE A 16 20.84 11.86 4.44
N LEU A 17 19.86 11.14 4.99
CA LEU A 17 20.05 9.77 5.43
C LEU A 17 20.37 8.83 4.25
N PRO A 18 21.23 7.81 4.45
CA PRO A 18 21.42 6.74 3.48
C PRO A 18 20.12 6.02 3.13
N VAL A 19 20.02 5.47 1.90
CA VAL A 19 18.80 4.80 1.41
C VAL A 19 18.33 3.67 2.35
N ARG A 20 19.25 2.93 2.97
CA ARG A 20 18.89 1.86 3.93
C ARG A 20 18.18 2.40 5.16
N GLU A 21 18.67 3.47 5.76
CA GLU A 21 18.04 4.09 6.93
C GLU A 21 16.69 4.74 6.57
N ARG A 22 16.58 5.28 5.35
CA ARG A 22 15.31 5.78 4.81
C ARG A 22 14.28 4.65 4.66
N ALA A 23 14.68 3.48 4.18
CA ALA A 23 13.79 2.33 4.06
C ALA A 23 13.23 1.91 5.43
N GLU A 24 14.06 1.86 6.47
CA GLU A 24 13.60 1.56 7.84
C GLU A 24 12.61 2.60 8.39
N ILE A 25 12.75 3.87 8.00
CA ILE A 25 11.80 4.93 8.36
C ILE A 25 10.47 4.71 7.63
N LEU A 26 10.53 4.44 6.32
CA LEU A 26 9.34 4.20 5.51
C LEU A 26 8.59 2.94 5.97
N ASP A 27 9.28 1.89 6.40
CA ASP A 27 8.64 0.70 6.98
C ASP A 27 7.82 1.03 8.21
N ARG A 28 8.35 1.88 9.11
CA ARG A 28 7.65 2.31 10.33
C ARG A 28 6.44 3.20 10.00
N VAL A 29 6.61 4.11 9.04
CA VAL A 29 5.50 4.96 8.55
C VAL A 29 4.42 4.09 7.91
N LEU A 30 4.80 3.13 7.07
CA LEU A 30 3.85 2.21 6.46
C LEU A 30 3.11 1.38 7.52
N ALA A 31 3.80 0.85 8.52
CA ALA A 31 3.17 0.14 9.63
C ALA A 31 2.12 1.02 10.36
N ASP A 32 2.47 2.26 10.67
CA ASP A 32 1.58 3.25 11.30
C ASP A 32 0.35 3.55 10.43
N ARG A 33 0.55 3.72 9.11
CA ARG A 33 -0.54 3.96 8.16
C ARG A 33 -1.47 2.75 8.04
N LEU A 34 -0.91 1.54 7.96
CA LEU A 34 -1.71 0.31 7.91
C LEU A 34 -2.52 0.10 9.18
N GLU A 35 -2.03 0.57 10.33
CA GLU A 35 -2.74 0.47 11.61
C GLU A 35 -3.82 1.56 11.77
N ASN A 36 -3.53 2.79 11.35
CA ASN A 36 -4.36 3.95 11.70
C ASN A 36 -5.17 4.53 10.52
N VAL A 37 -4.63 4.50 9.31
CA VAL A 37 -5.25 5.09 8.11
C VAL A 37 -6.11 4.06 7.38
N LEU A 38 -5.60 2.84 7.18
CA LEU A 38 -6.29 1.79 6.42
C LEU A 38 -7.68 1.44 7.00
N PRO A 39 -7.87 1.22 8.32
CA PRO A 39 -9.20 0.92 8.85
C PRO A 39 -10.18 2.07 8.62
N THR A 40 -9.72 3.31 8.79
CA THR A 40 -10.52 4.51 8.54
C THR A 40 -10.93 4.61 7.08
N ALA A 41 -10.00 4.40 6.15
CA ALA A 41 -10.25 4.46 4.71
C ALA A 41 -11.28 3.41 4.24
N MET A 42 -11.14 2.17 4.72
CA MET A 42 -12.07 1.08 4.37
C MET A 42 -13.47 1.33 4.97
N ARG A 43 -13.56 1.67 6.26
CA ARG A 43 -14.83 1.87 6.97
C ARG A 43 -15.61 3.07 6.48
N GLU A 44 -14.94 4.20 6.22
CA GLU A 44 -15.60 5.39 5.66
C GLU A 44 -16.10 5.15 4.22
N SER A 45 -15.44 4.26 3.47
CA SER A 45 -15.89 3.83 2.13
C SER A 45 -16.96 2.72 2.20
N GLY A 46 -17.10 2.09 3.37
CA GLY A 46 -17.98 0.97 3.65
C GLY A 46 -17.61 -0.31 2.90
N LEU A 47 -16.32 -0.53 2.65
CA LEU A 47 -15.82 -1.76 2.04
C LEU A 47 -15.60 -2.82 3.12
N ASP A 48 -16.15 -4.01 2.92
CA ASP A 48 -15.86 -5.16 3.79
C ASP A 48 -14.53 -5.78 3.40
N MET A 49 -14.22 -5.78 2.09
CA MET A 49 -12.98 -6.29 1.54
C MET A 49 -12.44 -5.33 0.49
N TRP A 50 -11.12 -5.17 0.44
CA TRP A 50 -10.43 -4.43 -0.61
C TRP A 50 -9.33 -5.29 -1.24
N LEU A 51 -9.42 -5.47 -2.55
CA LEU A 51 -8.46 -6.23 -3.35
C LEU A 51 -7.61 -5.26 -4.18
N ILE A 52 -6.29 -5.38 -4.06
CA ILE A 52 -5.34 -4.70 -4.94
C ILE A 52 -4.54 -5.76 -5.68
N ILE A 53 -4.71 -5.81 -7.00
CA ILE A 53 -4.17 -6.87 -7.85
C ILE A 53 -3.30 -6.23 -8.94
N CYS A 54 -2.05 -6.66 -9.03
CA CYS A 54 -1.07 -6.12 -9.97
C CYS A 54 -0.39 -7.22 -10.78
N GLN A 55 -0.06 -6.91 -12.04
CA GLN A 55 0.78 -7.78 -12.86
C GLN A 55 2.23 -7.69 -12.39
N GLU A 56 3.05 -8.65 -12.83
CA GLU A 56 4.50 -8.57 -12.69
C GLU A 56 5.02 -7.28 -13.35
N ASP A 57 5.77 -6.49 -12.59
CA ASP A 57 6.39 -5.21 -13.01
C ASP A 57 5.43 -4.12 -13.55
N ASP A 58 4.11 -4.31 -13.44
CA ASP A 58 3.07 -3.32 -13.77
C ASP A 58 2.18 -3.14 -12.53
N LEU A 59 2.73 -2.37 -11.58
CA LEU A 59 2.17 -2.20 -10.24
C LEU A 59 1.04 -1.17 -10.25
N ASP A 60 -0.01 -1.46 -9.49
CA ASP A 60 -1.05 -0.49 -9.18
C ASP A 60 -0.44 0.68 -8.38
N PRO A 61 -0.76 1.95 -8.70
CA PRO A 61 -0.17 3.10 -8.01
C PRO A 61 -0.43 3.12 -6.49
N VAL A 62 -1.54 2.55 -6.02
CA VAL A 62 -1.81 2.38 -4.58
C VAL A 62 -0.94 1.27 -4.00
N TYR A 63 -0.77 0.15 -4.71
CA TYR A 63 0.03 -0.98 -4.26
C TYR A 63 1.46 -0.57 -3.87
N GLU A 64 2.11 0.27 -4.69
CA GLU A 64 3.46 0.77 -4.41
C GLU A 64 3.58 1.51 -3.07
N THR A 65 2.49 2.13 -2.61
CA THR A 65 2.45 2.87 -1.34
C THR A 65 2.12 1.98 -0.14
N MET A 66 1.79 0.71 -0.37
CA MET A 66 1.35 -0.24 0.65
C MET A 66 2.37 -1.33 0.96
N ILE A 67 3.51 -1.34 0.29
CA ILE A 67 4.57 -2.33 0.51
C ILE A 67 5.87 -1.64 0.95
N PRO A 68 6.79 -2.37 1.60
CA PRO A 68 8.13 -1.86 1.88
C PRO A 68 8.85 -1.38 0.61
N MET A 69 9.65 -0.32 0.75
CA MET A 69 10.39 0.27 -0.39
C MET A 69 11.37 -0.72 -1.04
N ASP A 70 11.90 -1.66 -0.28
CA ASP A 70 12.97 -2.59 -0.66
C ASP A 70 12.46 -3.95 -1.16
N THR A 71 11.21 -4.02 -1.64
CA THR A 71 10.64 -5.23 -2.23
C THR A 71 10.91 -5.37 -3.72
N TRP A 72 11.01 -6.62 -4.18
CA TRP A 72 10.97 -6.97 -5.59
C TRP A 72 9.68 -7.76 -5.89
N CYS A 73 8.98 -7.40 -6.97
CA CYS A 73 7.65 -7.92 -7.31
C CYS A 73 7.64 -8.71 -8.64
N PRO A 74 8.43 -9.79 -8.81
CA PRO A 74 8.61 -10.48 -10.09
C PRO A 74 7.48 -11.49 -10.41
N ILE A 75 6.28 -11.27 -9.87
CA ILE A 75 5.12 -12.15 -10.06
C ILE A 75 3.82 -11.34 -9.90
N LEU A 76 2.68 -11.99 -10.16
CA LEU A 76 1.35 -11.49 -9.80
C LEU A 76 1.29 -11.10 -8.30
N GLN A 77 0.91 -9.87 -8.03
CA GLN A 77 0.74 -9.34 -6.67
C GLN A 77 -0.73 -9.24 -6.33
N ILE A 78 -1.11 -9.69 -5.13
CA ILE A 78 -2.47 -9.59 -4.61
C ILE A 78 -2.38 -9.20 -3.13
N LEU A 79 -2.78 -7.97 -2.80
CA LEU A 79 -3.09 -7.60 -1.43
C LEU A 79 -4.58 -7.75 -1.20
N ILE A 80 -4.92 -8.31 -0.04
CA ILE A 80 -6.29 -8.49 0.41
C ILE A 80 -6.38 -7.83 1.78
N PHE A 81 -7.31 -6.90 1.90
CA PHE A 81 -7.68 -6.31 3.17
C PHE A 81 -9.11 -6.70 3.49
N TYR A 82 -9.37 -7.13 4.72
CA TYR A 82 -10.71 -7.50 5.17
C TYR A 82 -11.00 -6.87 6.53
N ASP A 83 -12.13 -6.17 6.66
CA ASP A 83 -12.55 -5.60 7.94
C ASP A 83 -13.21 -6.68 8.79
N SER A 84 -12.45 -7.19 9.76
CA SER A 84 -12.92 -8.19 10.72
C SER A 84 -13.76 -7.56 11.84
N GLY A 85 -13.97 -6.24 11.82
CA GLY A 85 -14.75 -5.51 12.78
C GLY A 85 -13.91 -4.62 13.71
N PRO A 86 -14.56 -3.83 14.58
CA PRO A 86 -13.88 -2.83 15.40
C PRO A 86 -12.84 -3.39 16.38
N GLU A 87 -13.02 -4.63 16.87
CA GLU A 87 -12.13 -5.24 17.87
C GLU A 87 -10.95 -5.95 17.20
N GLU A 88 -11.18 -6.67 16.10
CA GLU A 88 -10.19 -7.45 15.38
C GLU A 88 -9.41 -6.63 14.33
N GLY A 89 -9.94 -5.48 13.92
CA GLY A 89 -9.28 -4.59 12.97
C GLY A 89 -9.31 -5.09 11.53
N ILE A 90 -8.33 -4.67 10.74
CA ILE A 90 -8.21 -5.06 9.33
C ILE A 90 -7.21 -6.21 9.19
N GLU A 91 -7.68 -7.36 8.69
CA GLU A 91 -6.82 -8.45 8.23
C GLU A 91 -6.03 -7.97 7.01
N ARG A 92 -4.72 -8.22 7.00
CA ARG A 92 -3.79 -7.79 5.94
C ARG A 92 -3.11 -9.02 5.37
N ILE A 93 -3.51 -9.43 4.17
CA ILE A 93 -2.96 -10.62 3.54
C ILE A 93 -2.19 -10.22 2.30
N ASN A 94 -0.96 -10.70 2.20
CA ASN A 94 -0.17 -10.68 0.99
C ASN A 94 -0.23 -12.08 0.36
N LEU A 95 -0.99 -12.19 -0.72
CA LEU A 95 -1.12 -13.41 -1.50
C LEU A 95 -0.17 -13.39 -2.70
N SER A 96 1.09 -13.06 -2.41
CA SER A 96 2.22 -13.16 -3.32
C SER A 96 3.44 -13.69 -2.56
N PHE A 97 4.51 -14.00 -3.30
CA PHE A 97 5.79 -14.45 -2.74
C PHE A 97 6.72 -13.27 -2.39
N THR A 98 6.24 -12.03 -2.57
CA THR A 98 7.02 -10.84 -2.25
C THR A 98 7.16 -10.68 -0.73
N ASP A 99 8.37 -10.39 -0.26
CA ASP A 99 8.65 -10.24 1.16
C ASP A 99 8.18 -8.87 1.68
N THR A 100 6.95 -8.84 2.19
CA THR A 100 6.34 -7.67 2.82
C THR A 100 6.68 -7.57 4.32
N LYS A 101 7.75 -8.22 4.78
CA LYS A 101 8.20 -8.25 6.18
C LYS A 101 7.09 -8.81 7.08
N GLU A 102 6.89 -8.21 8.24
CA GLU A 102 5.85 -8.58 9.22
C GLU A 102 4.57 -7.74 9.10
N LEU A 103 4.39 -7.02 7.99
CA LEU A 103 3.23 -6.12 7.79
C LEU A 103 1.97 -6.86 7.31
N TYR A 104 2.13 -8.08 6.79
CA TYR A 104 1.07 -8.87 6.16
C TYR A 104 1.22 -10.36 6.49
N ASP A 105 0.10 -11.03 6.65
CA ASP A 105 0.01 -12.49 6.66
C ASP A 105 0.29 -13.03 5.26
N ARG A 106 1.08 -14.11 5.19
CA ARG A 106 1.56 -14.73 3.94
C ARG A 106 1.15 -16.20 3.88
N PRO A 107 -0.14 -16.51 3.62
CA PRO A 107 -0.64 -17.88 3.62
C PRO A 107 -0.11 -18.71 2.44
N TRP A 108 0.38 -18.08 1.37
CA TRP A 108 0.88 -18.79 0.20
C TRP A 108 2.39 -19.08 0.30
N PRO A 109 2.82 -20.36 0.26
CA PRO A 109 4.22 -20.73 0.41
C PRO A 109 5.09 -20.50 -0.86
N GLY A 110 4.52 -19.98 -1.97
CA GLY A 110 5.25 -19.65 -3.19
C GLY A 110 5.85 -20.82 -3.99
N ARG A 111 5.50 -22.06 -3.64
CA ARG A 111 6.07 -23.29 -4.25
C ARG A 111 5.12 -24.01 -5.22
N SER A 112 3.97 -23.40 -5.51
CA SER A 112 2.92 -23.99 -6.36
C SER A 112 2.80 -23.23 -7.68
N HIS A 113 2.08 -23.80 -8.65
CA HIS A 113 1.79 -23.13 -9.92
C HIS A 113 1.07 -21.79 -9.71
N HIS A 114 1.24 -20.85 -10.66
CA HIS A 114 0.68 -19.49 -10.60
C HIS A 114 -0.86 -19.48 -10.45
N SER A 115 -1.55 -20.52 -10.94
CA SER A 115 -3.01 -20.68 -10.76
C SER A 115 -3.43 -20.80 -9.29
N ALA A 116 -2.52 -21.23 -8.41
CA ALA A 116 -2.81 -21.41 -6.99
C ALA A 116 -3.16 -20.09 -6.28
N GLN A 117 -2.65 -18.93 -6.75
CA GLN A 117 -3.00 -17.62 -6.18
C GLN A 117 -4.48 -17.31 -6.38
N TRP A 118 -5.04 -17.57 -7.57
CA TRP A 118 -6.46 -17.35 -7.85
C TRP A 118 -7.37 -18.30 -7.07
N GLU A 119 -6.99 -19.57 -6.94
CA GLU A 119 -7.72 -20.55 -6.13
C GLU A 119 -7.74 -20.17 -4.64
N MET A 120 -6.61 -19.69 -4.11
CA MET A 120 -6.53 -19.21 -2.73
C MET A 120 -7.33 -17.93 -2.53
N LEU A 121 -7.25 -16.96 -3.47
CA LEU A 121 -8.06 -15.75 -3.42
C LEU A 121 -9.54 -16.11 -3.32
N ARG A 122 -10.01 -17.02 -4.18
CA ARG A 122 -11.38 -17.51 -4.13
C ARG A 122 -11.74 -18.11 -2.77
N ALA A 123 -10.88 -18.98 -2.22
CA ALA A 123 -11.13 -19.59 -0.92
C ALA A 123 -11.19 -18.56 0.21
N LEU A 124 -10.30 -17.56 0.19
CA LEU A 124 -10.30 -16.47 1.16
C LEU A 124 -11.58 -15.65 1.06
N VAL A 125 -12.01 -15.26 -0.15
CA VAL A 125 -13.28 -14.55 -0.37
C VAL A 125 -14.48 -15.38 0.09
N GLU A 126 -14.51 -16.68 -0.20
CA GLU A 126 -15.59 -17.60 0.20
C GLU A 126 -15.67 -17.79 1.73
N GLU A 127 -14.53 -17.82 2.42
CA GLU A 127 -14.45 -17.97 3.88
C GLU A 127 -14.94 -16.70 4.61
N ARG A 128 -14.61 -15.51 4.10
CA ARG A 128 -15.03 -14.23 4.72
C ARG A 128 -16.45 -13.79 4.31
N ASP A 129 -16.95 -14.22 3.16
CA ASP A 129 -18.23 -13.83 2.55
C ASP A 129 -18.54 -12.30 2.59
N PRO A 130 -17.63 -11.44 2.10
CA PRO A 130 -17.82 -9.99 2.11
C PRO A 130 -19.02 -9.58 1.24
N GLN A 131 -19.79 -8.57 1.69
CA GLN A 131 -20.94 -8.04 0.97
C GLN A 131 -20.54 -6.93 -0.01
N ARG A 132 -19.48 -6.17 0.29
CA ARG A 132 -18.92 -5.11 -0.57
C ARG A 132 -17.42 -5.32 -0.77
N ILE A 133 -17.02 -5.56 -2.02
CA ILE A 133 -15.64 -5.87 -2.39
C ILE A 133 -15.11 -4.75 -3.28
N GLY A 134 -14.19 -3.95 -2.76
CA GLY A 134 -13.54 -2.89 -3.50
C GLY A 134 -12.44 -3.41 -4.41
N ILE A 135 -12.40 -2.91 -5.64
CA ILE A 135 -11.31 -3.10 -6.60
C ILE A 135 -10.89 -1.75 -7.21
N ASN A 136 -9.63 -1.62 -7.59
CA ASN A 136 -9.06 -0.36 -8.10
C ASN A 136 -9.46 -0.08 -9.56
N THR A 137 -10.75 0.24 -9.77
CA THR A 137 -11.36 0.59 -11.07
C THR A 137 -11.83 2.06 -11.10
N GLY A 138 -11.16 2.93 -10.35
CA GLY A 138 -11.47 4.34 -10.26
C GLY A 138 -11.40 5.06 -11.61
N SER A 139 -12.28 6.03 -11.80
CA SER A 139 -12.44 6.79 -13.04
C SER A 139 -12.05 8.26 -12.95
N ILE A 140 -11.98 8.83 -11.73
CA ILE A 140 -11.60 10.24 -11.52
C ILE A 140 -10.20 10.32 -10.91
N GLN A 141 -9.97 9.63 -9.79
CA GLN A 141 -8.65 9.52 -9.21
C GLN A 141 -7.79 8.53 -10.00
N TRP A 142 -6.81 9.04 -10.75
CA TRP A 142 -5.94 8.25 -11.62
C TRP A 142 -5.24 7.10 -10.86
N ALA A 143 -4.84 7.35 -9.61
CA ALA A 143 -4.15 6.37 -8.80
C ALA A 143 -5.05 5.20 -8.38
N ALA A 144 -6.38 5.39 -8.34
CA ALA A 144 -7.34 4.37 -7.94
C ALA A 144 -7.82 3.47 -9.08
N GLY A 145 -7.27 3.63 -10.29
CA GLY A 145 -7.65 2.89 -11.50
C GLY A 145 -6.59 1.91 -11.99
N GLY A 146 -5.71 1.41 -11.10
CA GLY A 146 -4.57 0.56 -11.49
C GLY A 146 -4.92 -0.89 -11.85
N LEU A 147 -6.16 -1.35 -11.60
CA LEU A 147 -6.57 -2.70 -12.01
C LEU A 147 -6.68 -2.78 -13.53
N THR A 148 -5.71 -3.47 -14.16
CA THR A 148 -5.74 -3.67 -15.61
C THR A 148 -6.93 -4.51 -16.05
N HIS A 149 -7.42 -4.27 -17.27
CA HIS A 149 -8.55 -5.02 -17.81
C HIS A 149 -8.29 -6.53 -17.86
N ASN A 150 -7.05 -6.95 -18.11
CA ASN A 150 -6.66 -8.36 -18.12
C ASN A 150 -6.87 -9.01 -16.73
N LEU A 151 -6.39 -8.37 -15.67
CA LEU A 151 -6.55 -8.86 -14.29
C LEU A 151 -8.01 -8.82 -13.83
N TYR A 152 -8.78 -7.81 -14.25
CA TYR A 152 -10.22 -7.79 -14.01
C TYR A 152 -10.91 -9.01 -14.61
N MET A 153 -10.61 -9.38 -15.86
CA MET A 153 -11.19 -10.56 -16.49
C MET A 153 -10.81 -11.86 -15.76
N GLN A 154 -9.56 -11.99 -15.32
CA GLN A 154 -9.11 -13.14 -14.52
C GLN A 154 -9.80 -13.20 -13.15
N LEU A 155 -9.97 -12.06 -12.48
CA LEU A 155 -10.67 -11.96 -11.20
C LEU A 155 -12.13 -12.43 -11.34
N VAL A 156 -12.81 -11.96 -12.38
CA VAL A 156 -14.22 -12.33 -12.66
C VAL A 156 -14.36 -13.82 -12.99
N ASP A 157 -13.40 -14.41 -13.70
CA ASP A 157 -13.39 -15.85 -14.01
C ASP A 157 -13.09 -16.70 -12.76
N ALA A 158 -12.21 -16.20 -11.87
CA ALA A 158 -11.81 -16.91 -10.66
C ALA A 158 -12.91 -16.92 -9.58
N LEU A 159 -13.71 -15.86 -9.48
CA LEU A 159 -14.71 -15.71 -8.41
C LEU A 159 -16.10 -16.24 -8.82
N PRO A 160 -16.83 -16.90 -7.90
CA PRO A 160 -18.26 -17.18 -8.10
C PRO A 160 -19.07 -15.90 -8.40
N GLN A 161 -20.08 -16.01 -9.27
CA GLN A 161 -20.91 -14.88 -9.72
C GLN A 161 -21.43 -14.00 -8.57
N ARG A 162 -21.83 -14.60 -7.44
CA ARG A 162 -22.31 -13.86 -6.26
C ARG A 162 -21.33 -12.81 -5.73
N TYR A 163 -20.02 -13.04 -5.86
CA TYR A 163 -18.99 -12.09 -5.43
C TYR A 163 -18.61 -11.13 -6.54
N VAL A 164 -18.65 -11.57 -7.79
CA VAL A 164 -18.52 -10.70 -8.96
C VAL A 164 -19.56 -9.59 -8.92
N ASP A 165 -20.81 -9.92 -8.57
CA ASP A 165 -21.91 -8.96 -8.45
C ASP A 165 -21.73 -7.97 -7.28
N ARG A 166 -20.79 -8.24 -6.36
CA ARG A 166 -20.45 -7.40 -5.20
C ARG A 166 -19.18 -6.58 -5.42
N LEU A 167 -18.53 -6.70 -6.58
CA LEU A 167 -17.37 -5.89 -6.95
C LEU A 167 -17.81 -4.45 -7.20
N GLU A 168 -17.15 -3.51 -6.55
CA GLU A 168 -17.37 -2.09 -6.70
C GLU A 168 -16.04 -1.31 -6.73
N SER A 169 -16.09 -0.06 -7.15
CA SER A 169 -14.89 0.77 -7.21
C SER A 169 -14.39 1.11 -5.80
N ALA A 170 -13.11 0.82 -5.52
CA ALA A 170 -12.43 1.23 -4.31
C ALA A 170 -11.94 2.68 -4.34
N GLU A 171 -12.36 3.48 -5.33
CA GLU A 171 -11.86 4.85 -5.53
C GLU A 171 -11.94 5.75 -4.29
N PRO A 172 -13.03 5.78 -3.51
CA PRO A 172 -13.08 6.53 -2.26
C PRO A 172 -12.04 6.05 -1.23
N CYS A 173 -11.85 4.74 -1.11
CA CYS A 173 -10.91 4.11 -0.17
C CYS A 173 -9.46 4.42 -0.56
N ALA A 174 -9.10 4.19 -1.82
CA ALA A 174 -7.80 4.53 -2.37
C ALA A 174 -7.49 6.02 -2.23
N THR A 175 -8.46 6.89 -2.52
CA THR A 175 -8.29 8.35 -2.37
C THR A 175 -8.03 8.72 -0.92
N ARG A 176 -8.80 8.15 0.02
CA ARG A 176 -8.65 8.42 1.46
C ARG A 176 -7.29 7.94 1.97
N TRP A 177 -6.85 6.76 1.55
CA TRP A 177 -5.51 6.25 1.83
C TRP A 177 -4.44 7.24 1.36
N LEU A 178 -4.44 7.59 0.07
CA LEU A 178 -3.40 8.43 -0.54
C LEU A 178 -3.39 9.88 -0.02
N ALA A 179 -4.55 10.43 0.34
CA ALA A 179 -4.67 11.82 0.76
C ALA A 179 -4.41 12.06 2.26
N THR A 180 -4.36 11.00 3.06
CA THR A 180 -4.19 11.12 4.52
C THR A 180 -2.71 11.05 4.86
N LEU A 181 -2.21 12.01 5.65
CA LEU A 181 -0.89 11.98 6.27
C LEU A 181 -1.06 11.73 7.77
N THR A 182 -0.21 10.89 8.35
CA THR A 182 -0.15 10.72 9.81
C THR A 182 0.67 11.83 10.47
N ASP A 183 0.54 12.00 11.78
CA ASP A 183 1.32 12.99 12.54
C ASP A 183 2.84 12.76 12.39
N VAL A 184 3.25 11.49 12.26
CA VAL A 184 4.65 11.11 12.00
C VAL A 184 5.11 11.64 10.64
N GLU A 185 4.30 11.47 9.59
CA GLU A 185 4.62 11.96 8.24
C GLU A 185 4.66 13.48 8.19
N ILE A 186 3.72 14.17 8.86
CA ILE A 186 3.70 15.63 8.97
C ILE A 186 4.99 16.14 9.62
N SER A 187 5.42 15.52 10.73
CA SER A 187 6.68 15.90 11.39
C SER A 187 7.91 15.68 10.49
N GLN A 188 7.92 14.61 9.69
CA GLN A 188 9.02 14.35 8.75
C GLN A 188 9.03 15.35 7.59
N TYR A 189 7.86 15.84 7.20
CA TYR A 189 7.73 16.83 6.13
C TYR A 189 8.47 18.13 6.47
N ASP A 190 8.50 18.53 7.74
CA ASP A 190 9.28 19.69 8.20
C ASP A 190 10.78 19.54 7.87
N ASP A 191 11.34 18.34 8.02
CA ASP A 191 12.75 18.07 7.71
C ASP A 191 13.01 18.07 6.19
N ILE A 192 12.06 17.57 5.40
CA ILE A 192 12.12 17.66 3.93
C ILE A 192 12.12 19.14 3.50
N VAL A 193 11.27 19.98 4.11
CA VAL A 193 11.20 21.41 3.82
C VAL A 193 12.52 22.12 4.20
N LYS A 194 13.17 21.73 5.31
CA LYS A 194 14.50 22.26 5.67
C LYS A 194 15.54 21.95 4.58
N VAL A 195 15.56 20.73 4.03
CA VAL A 195 16.45 20.37 2.91
C VAL A 195 16.14 21.23 1.69
N ALA A 196 14.86 21.40 1.33
CA ALA A 196 14.45 22.23 0.20
C ALA A 196 14.90 23.69 0.37
N HIS A 197 14.72 24.28 1.56
CA HIS A 197 15.19 25.63 1.85
C HIS A 197 16.71 25.76 1.80
N ALA A 198 17.45 24.75 2.28
CA ALA A 198 18.91 24.74 2.18
C ALA A 198 19.39 24.69 0.72
N LEU A 199 18.75 23.86 -0.13
CA LEU A 199 19.02 23.80 -1.56
C LEU A 199 18.73 25.14 -2.25
N ILE A 200 17.59 25.76 -1.95
CA ILE A 200 17.23 27.09 -2.49
C ILE A 200 18.30 28.12 -2.07
N ALA A 201 18.69 28.15 -0.80
CA ALA A 201 19.71 29.09 -0.31
C ALA A 201 21.06 28.90 -1.02
N GLU A 202 21.47 27.66 -1.26
CA GLU A 202 22.71 27.35 -1.99
C GLU A 202 22.63 27.80 -3.46
N CYS A 203 21.55 27.48 -4.16
CA CYS A 203 21.36 27.86 -5.57
C CYS A 203 21.36 29.38 -5.81
N TYR A 204 20.90 30.17 -4.83
CA TYR A 204 20.93 31.64 -4.89
C TYR A 204 22.13 32.26 -4.16
N SER A 205 23.07 31.44 -3.68
CA SER A 205 24.31 31.93 -3.08
C SER A 205 25.29 32.43 -4.14
N ARG A 206 26.34 33.15 -3.72
CA ARG A 206 27.44 33.56 -4.61
C ARG A 206 28.49 32.47 -4.81
N THR A 207 28.26 31.31 -4.22
CA THR A 207 29.22 30.19 -4.11
C THR A 207 29.03 29.14 -5.20
N ALA A 208 27.87 29.16 -5.87
CA ALA A 208 27.51 28.28 -6.98
C ALA A 208 28.10 28.73 -8.33
#